data_AF-T1AJP1-F1
#
_entry.id   AF-T1AJP1-F1
#
_cell.length_a   1.000
_cell.length_b   1.000
_cell.length_c   1.000
_cell.angle_alpha   90.00
_cell.angle_beta   90.00
_cell.angle_gamma   90.00
#
_symmetry.space_group_name_H-M   'P 1'
#
loop_
_entity.id
_entity.type
_entity.pdbx_description
1 polymer ?
#
loop_
_entity_poly.entity_id
_entity_poly.type
_entity_poly.pdbx_seq_one_letter_code
_entity_poly.pdbx_strand_id
1 'polypeptide(L)'
;MRELLAATHVTAMMQQAMQQMGQQLDVMVKQRLPCLSPSAVSSALTAPQATQQLIDLVMPIYQHNFTEQDVHGLLAFYRMPLGQKLLKVQPVIIRESMLTGEQWGRQRVEQRIGQLKSEGKLTAQGSCPVAPAASASVGH
;
A
#
# COMPACT_ATOMS: atom_id res chain seq x y z
N MET A 1 -13.30 -15.20 -16.18
CA MET A 1 -12.98 -14.22 -15.13
C MET A 1 -11.80 -14.64 -14.25
N ARG A 2 -11.87 -15.80 -13.57
CA ARG A 2 -10.79 -16.28 -12.70
C ARG A 2 -9.41 -16.33 -13.37
N GLU A 3 -9.37 -16.80 -14.62
CA GLU A 3 -8.15 -16.78 -15.45
C GLU A 3 -7.63 -15.36 -15.67
N LEU A 4 -8.52 -14.40 -15.94
CA LEU A 4 -8.15 -13.00 -16.16
C LEU A 4 -7.50 -12.41 -14.88
N LEU A 5 -8.11 -12.63 -13.71
CA LEU A 5 -7.55 -12.17 -12.43
C LEU A 5 -6.18 -12.78 -12.11
N ALA A 6 -5.97 -14.03 -12.49
CA ALA A 6 -4.67 -14.68 -12.36
C ALA A 6 -3.65 -14.08 -13.34
N ALA A 7 -4.05 -13.90 -14.61
CA ALA A 7 -3.19 -13.34 -15.65
C ALA A 7 -2.75 -11.90 -15.37
N THR A 8 -3.61 -11.08 -14.75
CA THR A 8 -3.33 -9.68 -14.42
C THR A 8 -2.65 -9.47 -13.07
N HIS A 9 -2.24 -10.55 -12.39
CA HIS A 9 -1.63 -10.54 -11.06
C HIS A 9 -2.53 -10.00 -9.93
N VAL A 10 -3.83 -9.79 -10.16
CA VAL A 10 -4.77 -9.35 -9.11
C VAL A 10 -4.80 -10.36 -7.96
N THR A 11 -4.82 -11.65 -8.27
CA THR A 11 -4.74 -12.72 -7.26
C THR A 11 -3.47 -12.63 -6.41
N ALA A 12 -2.32 -12.40 -7.05
CA ALA A 12 -1.04 -12.29 -6.36
C ALA A 12 -0.97 -11.02 -5.50
N MET A 13 -1.52 -9.91 -5.97
CA MET A 13 -1.63 -8.67 -5.20
C MET A 13 -2.49 -8.85 -3.95
N MET A 14 -3.64 -9.52 -4.07
CA MET A 14 -4.50 -9.83 -2.92
C MET A 14 -3.78 -10.70 -1.89
N GLN A 15 -3.08 -11.75 -2.35
CA GLN A 15 -2.24 -12.60 -1.49
C GLN A 15 -1.20 -11.78 -0.74
N GLN A 16 -0.46 -10.92 -1.45
CA GLN A 16 0.55 -10.07 -0.83
C GLN A 16 -0.07 -9.10 0.18
N ALA A 17 -1.23 -8.52 -0.12
CA ALA A 17 -1.93 -7.63 0.81
C ALA A 17 -2.33 -8.35 2.10
N MET A 18 -2.86 -9.57 2.01
CA MET A 18 -3.18 -10.37 3.20
C MET A 18 -1.93 -10.79 3.97
N GLN A 19 -0.82 -11.09 3.29
CA GLN A 19 0.46 -11.36 3.95
C GLN A 19 0.94 -10.15 4.75
N GLN A 20 0.88 -8.95 4.18
CA GLN A 20 1.24 -7.71 4.87
C GLN A 20 0.30 -7.43 6.06
N MET A 21 -1.01 -7.60 5.87
CA MET A 21 -1.99 -7.46 6.95
C MET A 21 -1.75 -8.49 8.06
N GLY A 22 -1.41 -9.73 7.69
CA GLY A 22 -1.08 -10.79 8.64
C GLY A 22 0.17 -10.48 9.46
N GLN A 23 1.21 -9.94 8.82
CA GLN A 23 2.43 -9.49 9.53
C GLN A 23 2.13 -8.37 10.53
N GLN A 24 1.29 -7.40 10.16
CA GLN A 24 0.86 -6.34 11.08
C GLN A 24 0.03 -6.91 12.25
N LEU A 25 -0.85 -7.87 11.96
CA LEU A 25 -1.65 -8.55 12.99
C LEU A 25 -0.75 -9.32 13.96
N ASP A 26 0.29 -9.99 13.47
CA ASP A 26 1.24 -10.71 14.32
C ASP A 26 2.00 -9.77 15.27
N VAL A 27 2.42 -8.60 14.80
CA VAL A 27 3.04 -7.57 15.65
C VAL A 27 2.07 -7.13 16.75
N MET A 28 0.82 -6.84 16.39
CA MET A 28 -0.20 -6.41 17.36
C MET A 28 -0.55 -7.51 18.37
N VAL A 29 -0.71 -8.76 17.91
CA VAL A 29 -1.02 -9.91 18.74
C VAL A 29 0.12 -10.19 19.71
N LYS A 30 1.39 -10.17 19.25
CA LYS A 30 2.55 -10.36 20.13
C LYS A 30 2.63 -9.31 21.24
N GLN A 31 2.23 -8.06 20.95
CA GLN A 31 2.20 -6.98 21.95
C GLN A 31 1.13 -7.19 23.03
N ARG A 32 -0.06 -7.71 22.66
CA ARG A 32 -1.18 -7.88 23.59
C ARG A 32 -1.26 -9.26 24.24
N LEU A 33 -0.90 -10.30 23.51
CA LEU A 33 -1.01 -11.72 23.85
C LEU A 33 0.36 -12.41 23.61
N PRO A 34 1.38 -12.10 24.41
CA PRO A 34 2.75 -12.57 24.19
C PRO A 34 2.94 -14.09 24.34
N CYS A 35 1.96 -14.80 24.90
CA CYS A 35 1.97 -16.25 25.04
C CYS A 35 1.67 -17.01 23.73
N LEU A 36 1.13 -16.33 22.72
CA LEU A 36 0.80 -16.95 21.44
C LEU A 36 2.04 -17.02 20.53
N SER A 37 2.14 -18.10 19.75
CA SER A 37 3.19 -18.21 18.73
C SER A 37 2.96 -17.21 17.60
N PRO A 38 4.02 -16.81 16.88
CA PRO A 38 3.87 -16.09 15.62
C PRO A 38 2.88 -16.80 14.70
N SER A 39 2.05 -16.02 14.02
CA SER A 39 1.04 -16.49 13.06
C SER A 39 -0.10 -17.35 13.62
N ALA A 40 -0.18 -17.51 14.95
CA ALA A 40 -1.29 -18.20 15.60
C ALA A 40 -2.64 -17.60 15.21
N VAL A 41 -2.69 -16.28 15.01
CA VAL A 41 -3.90 -15.56 14.58
C VAL A 41 -3.83 -15.17 13.11
N SER A 42 -2.68 -14.68 12.62
CA SER A 42 -2.56 -14.20 11.23
C SER A 42 -2.69 -15.30 10.17
N SER A 43 -2.49 -16.56 10.53
CA SER A 43 -2.74 -17.71 9.64
C SER A 43 -4.20 -17.77 9.15
N ALA A 44 -5.17 -17.28 9.94
CA ALA A 44 -6.57 -17.19 9.53
C ALA A 44 -6.78 -16.27 8.31
N LEU A 45 -5.88 -15.30 8.08
CA LEU A 45 -5.92 -14.39 6.93
C LEU A 45 -4.95 -14.79 5.83
N THR A 46 -3.81 -15.39 6.19
CA THR A 46 -2.70 -15.66 5.27
C THR A 46 -2.73 -17.07 4.68
N ALA A 47 -3.58 -17.96 5.20
CA ALA A 47 -3.75 -19.31 4.66
C ALA A 47 -4.23 -19.26 3.19
N PRO A 48 -3.78 -20.23 2.35
CA PRO A 48 -4.25 -20.33 0.97
C PRO A 48 -5.78 -20.42 0.85
N GLN A 49 -6.46 -21.09 1.79
CA GLN A 49 -7.92 -21.20 1.79
C GLN A 49 -8.59 -19.84 2.04
N ALA A 50 -8.06 -19.03 2.96
CA ALA A 50 -8.57 -17.68 3.24
C ALA A 50 -8.41 -16.78 2.01
N THR A 51 -7.27 -16.89 1.32
CA THR A 51 -7.07 -16.20 0.04
C THR A 51 -8.12 -16.61 -0.97
N GLN A 52 -8.37 -17.90 -1.09
CA GLN A 52 -9.33 -18.42 -2.05
C GLN A 52 -10.74 -17.91 -1.78
N GLN A 53 -11.16 -17.91 -0.50
CA GLN A 53 -12.43 -17.33 -0.08
C GLN A 53 -12.53 -15.85 -0.45
N LEU A 54 -11.46 -15.07 -0.25
CA LEU A 54 -11.45 -13.66 -0.66
C LEU A 54 -11.61 -13.48 -2.18
N ILE A 55 -10.92 -14.29 -2.98
CA ILE A 55 -11.06 -14.26 -4.45
C ILE A 55 -12.50 -14.54 -4.85
N ASP A 56 -13.13 -15.54 -4.23
CA ASP A 56 -14.51 -15.92 -4.54
C ASP A 56 -15.50 -14.82 -4.13
N LEU A 57 -15.23 -14.07 -3.05
CA LEU A 57 -16.03 -12.90 -2.64
C LEU A 57 -15.88 -11.72 -3.60
N VAL A 58 -14.70 -11.51 -4.18
CA VAL A 58 -14.44 -10.39 -5.10
C VAL A 58 -14.88 -10.70 -6.54
N MET A 59 -14.98 -11.98 -6.90
CA MET A 59 -15.32 -12.41 -8.26
C MET A 59 -16.64 -11.82 -8.80
N PRO A 60 -17.75 -11.77 -8.04
CA PRO A 60 -19.00 -11.16 -8.51
C PRO A 60 -18.86 -9.67 -8.83
N ILE A 61 -17.98 -8.94 -8.14
CA ILE A 61 -17.72 -7.53 -8.40
C ILE A 61 -17.14 -7.37 -9.81
N TYR A 62 -16.17 -8.20 -10.17
CA TYR A 62 -15.60 -8.19 -11.52
C TYR A 62 -16.62 -8.67 -12.57
N GLN A 63 -17.37 -9.72 -12.28
CA GLN A 63 -18.39 -10.24 -13.20
C GLN A 63 -19.51 -9.22 -13.48
N HIS A 64 -19.80 -8.34 -12.53
CA HIS A 64 -20.75 -7.25 -12.73
C HIS A 64 -20.23 -6.16 -13.68
N ASN A 65 -18.91 -5.93 -13.71
CA ASN A 65 -18.30 -4.84 -14.46
C ASN A 65 -17.78 -5.25 -15.85
N PHE A 66 -17.70 -6.55 -16.14
CA PHE A 66 -17.18 -7.07 -17.41
C PHE A 66 -18.13 -8.06 -18.03
N THR A 67 -18.41 -7.89 -19.33
CA THR A 67 -19.11 -8.90 -20.10
C THR A 67 -18.19 -10.09 -20.40
N GLU A 68 -18.77 -11.23 -20.80
CA GLU A 68 -17.97 -12.37 -21.26
C GLU A 68 -17.07 -12.01 -22.46
N GLN A 69 -17.56 -11.17 -23.36
CA GLN A 69 -16.79 -10.69 -24.51
C GLN A 69 -15.58 -9.87 -24.07
N ASP A 70 -15.72 -8.98 -23.08
CA ASP A 70 -14.60 -8.20 -22.54
C ASP A 70 -13.54 -9.11 -21.94
N VAL A 71 -13.97 -10.10 -21.16
CA VAL A 71 -13.06 -11.07 -20.52
C VAL A 71 -12.29 -11.85 -21.58
N HIS A 72 -12.95 -12.34 -22.63
CA HIS A 72 -12.29 -13.04 -23.73
C HIS A 72 -11.33 -12.14 -24.49
N GLY A 73 -11.71 -10.90 -24.78
CA GLY A 73 -10.86 -9.91 -25.45
C GLY A 73 -9.60 -9.59 -24.65
N LEU A 74 -9.74 -9.38 -23.34
CA LEU A 74 -8.62 -9.13 -22.43
C LEU A 74 -7.69 -10.34 -22.35
N LEU A 75 -8.23 -11.55 -22.21
CA LEU A 75 -7.42 -12.78 -22.21
C LEU A 75 -6.66 -12.96 -23.53
N ALA A 76 -7.31 -12.70 -24.68
CA ALA A 76 -6.66 -12.75 -25.97
C ALA A 76 -5.51 -11.74 -26.06
N PHE A 77 -5.73 -10.49 -25.64
CA PHE A 77 -4.69 -9.46 -25.57
C PHE A 77 -3.51 -9.89 -24.69
N TYR A 78 -3.78 -10.36 -23.48
CA TYR A 78 -2.73 -10.79 -22.54
C TYR A 78 -1.95 -12.02 -23.01
N ARG A 79 -2.48 -12.83 -23.93
CA ARG A 79 -1.75 -13.92 -24.57
C ARG A 79 -0.80 -13.46 -25.68
N MET A 80 -1.01 -12.28 -26.27
CA MET A 80 -0.13 -11.74 -27.31
C MET A 80 1.24 -11.32 -26.77
N PRO A 81 2.30 -11.24 -27.61
CA PRO A 81 3.63 -10.78 -27.17
C PRO A 81 3.61 -9.42 -26.47
N LEU A 82 2.79 -8.47 -26.95
CA LEU A 82 2.66 -7.16 -26.32
C LEU A 82 1.96 -7.23 -24.95
N GLY A 83 0.87 -8.00 -24.83
CA GLY A 83 0.18 -8.18 -23.54
C GLY A 83 1.06 -8.88 -22.52
N GLN A 84 1.80 -9.92 -22.93
CA GLN A 84 2.81 -10.59 -22.10
C GLN A 84 3.94 -9.65 -21.68
N LYS A 85 4.43 -8.79 -22.59
CA LYS A 85 5.40 -7.76 -22.25
C LYS A 85 4.84 -6.82 -21.20
N LEU A 86 3.61 -6.32 -21.38
CA LEU A 86 2.94 -5.44 -20.43
C LEU A 86 2.85 -6.09 -19.04
N LEU A 87 2.38 -7.35 -18.95
CA LEU A 87 2.30 -8.09 -17.69
C LEU A 87 3.65 -8.19 -16.96
N LYS A 88 4.75 -8.36 -17.70
CA LYS A 88 6.10 -8.45 -17.13
C LYS A 88 6.66 -7.10 -16.69
N VAL A 89 6.44 -6.04 -17.48
CA VAL A 89 7.07 -4.73 -17.22
C VAL A 89 6.23 -3.83 -16.32
N GLN A 90 4.91 -4.02 -16.25
CA GLN A 90 4.03 -3.17 -15.45
C GLN A 90 4.42 -3.12 -13.96
N PRO A 91 4.75 -4.25 -13.28
CA PRO A 91 5.20 -4.20 -11.89
C PRO A 91 6.52 -3.44 -11.71
N VAL A 92 7.42 -3.54 -12.70
CA VAL A 92 8.71 -2.83 -12.71
C VAL A 92 8.48 -1.33 -12.86
N ILE A 93 7.64 -0.93 -13.81
CA ILE A 93 7.26 0.47 -14.05
C ILE A 93 6.63 1.07 -12.79
N ILE A 94 5.71 0.35 -12.14
CA ILE A 94 5.08 0.81 -10.89
C ILE A 94 6.15 1.04 -9.82
N ARG A 95 7.07 0.08 -9.62
CA ARG A 95 8.14 0.19 -8.62
C ARG A 95 9.07 1.38 -8.90
N GLU A 96 9.51 1.55 -10.15
CA GLU A 96 10.36 2.68 -10.54
C GLU A 96 9.65 4.02 -10.41
N SER A 97 8.36 4.05 -10.73
CA SER A 97 7.51 5.23 -10.55
C SER A 97 7.38 5.62 -9.08
N MET A 98 7.19 4.64 -8.18
CA MET A 98 7.14 4.88 -6.73
C MET A 98 8.46 5.47 -6.22
N LEU A 99 9.61 4.88 -6.57
CA LEU A 99 10.93 5.39 -6.16
C LEU A 99 11.17 6.82 -6.65
N THR A 100 10.78 7.10 -7.89
CA THR A 100 10.88 8.45 -8.48
C THR A 100 9.99 9.43 -7.73
N GLY A 101 8.75 9.05 -7.42
CA GLY A 101 7.81 9.85 -6.64
C GLY A 101 8.31 10.16 -5.23
N GLU A 102 8.91 9.17 -4.56
CA GLU A 102 9.53 9.37 -3.24
C GLU A 102 10.70 10.35 -3.30
N GLN A 103 11.58 10.24 -4.30
CA GLN A 103 12.69 11.16 -4.48
C GLN A 103 12.20 12.59 -4.72
N TRP A 104 11.25 12.76 -5.63
CA TRP A 104 10.63 14.05 -5.89
C TRP A 104 9.97 14.62 -4.62
N GLY A 105 9.24 13.79 -3.87
CA GLY A 105 8.60 14.18 -2.62
C GLY A 105 9.60 14.68 -1.58
N ARG A 106 10.72 13.97 -1.37
CA ARG A 106 11.78 14.39 -0.46
C ARG A 106 12.35 15.76 -0.84
N GLN A 107 12.69 15.96 -2.12
CA GLN A 107 13.21 17.23 -2.61
C GLN A 107 12.23 18.38 -2.39
N ARG A 108 10.93 18.14 -2.61
CA ARG A 108 9.88 19.14 -2.39
C ARG A 108 9.71 19.51 -0.92
N VAL A 109 9.79 18.52 -0.03
CA VAL A 109 9.75 18.74 1.43
C VAL A 109 10.98 19.53 1.89
N GLU A 110 12.18 19.14 1.46
CA GLU A 110 13.41 19.86 1.77
C GLU A 110 13.36 21.32 1.32
N GLN A 111 12.90 21.57 0.08
CA GLN A 111 12.70 22.92 -0.44
C GLN A 111 11.73 23.72 0.43
N ARG A 112 10.60 23.12 0.83
CA ARG A 112 9.60 23.82 1.65
C ARG A 112 10.12 24.09 3.06
N ILE A 113 10.87 23.17 3.66
CA ILE A 113 11.54 23.39 4.95
C ILE A 113 12.52 24.56 4.85
N GLY A 114 13.31 24.64 3.76
CA GLY A 114 14.20 25.78 3.50
C GLY A 114 13.44 27.11 3.44
N GLN A 115 12.31 27.16 2.72
CA GLN A 115 11.45 28.34 2.67
C GLN A 115 10.93 28.71 4.06
N LEU A 116 10.39 27.76 4.82
CA LEU A 116 9.87 28.01 6.16
C LEU A 116 10.95 28.54 7.12
N LYS A 117 12.20 28.10 6.98
CA LYS A 117 13.35 28.67 7.72
C LYS A 117 13.60 30.13 7.31
N SER A 118 13.59 30.44 6.02
CA SER A 118 13.77 31.82 5.53
C SER A 118 12.61 32.75 5.90
N GLU A 119 11.40 32.21 6.03
CA GLU A 119 10.20 32.92 6.51
C GLU A 119 10.20 33.12 8.04
N GLY A 120 11.18 32.58 8.77
CA GLY A 120 11.26 32.64 10.24
C GLY A 120 10.25 31.74 10.97
N LYS A 121 9.50 30.90 10.24
CA LYS A 121 8.51 29.96 10.80
C LYS A 121 9.16 28.72 11.40
N LEU A 122 10.40 28.43 11.04
CA LEU A 122 11.23 27.38 11.63
C LEU A 122 12.59 27.96 12.02
N THR A 123 13.18 27.41 13.08
CA THR A 123 14.56 27.70 13.49
C THR A 123 15.56 27.18 12.45
N ALA A 124 16.82 27.59 12.55
CA ALA A 124 17.90 27.04 11.71
C ALA A 124 18.02 25.52 11.82
N GLN A 125 17.70 24.96 13.00
CA GLN A 125 17.68 23.52 13.31
C GLN A 125 16.42 22.82 12.78
N GLY A 126 15.45 23.55 12.22
CA GLY A 126 14.21 22.98 11.67
C GLY A 126 13.13 22.68 12.71
N SER A 127 13.28 23.18 13.94
CA SER A 127 12.25 23.12 14.98
C SER A 127 11.32 24.33 14.92
N CYS A 128 10.12 24.20 15.46
CA CYS A 128 9.24 25.35 15.68
C CYS A 128 9.92 26.33 16.66
N PRO A 129 9.84 27.65 16.44
CA PRO A 129 10.25 28.62 17.44
C PRO A 129 9.44 28.40 18.72
N VAL A 130 10.10 28.46 19.87
CA VAL A 130 9.44 28.35 21.17
C VAL A 130 8.44 29.51 21.26
N ALA A 131 7.15 29.20 21.38
CA ALA A 131 6.15 30.22 21.66
C ALA A 131 6.58 30.98 22.91
N PRO A 132 6.45 32.32 22.97
CA PRO A 132 6.70 33.02 24.21
C PRO A 132 5.81 32.37 25.28
N ALA A 133 6.42 31.97 26.40
CA ALA A 133 5.67 31.47 27.53
C ALA A 133 4.57 32.51 27.79
N ALA A 134 3.31 32.13 27.58
CA ALA A 134 2.19 32.95 28.01
C ALA A 134 2.48 33.24 29.48
N SER A 135 2.80 34.49 29.77
CA SER A 135 3.15 34.96 31.10
C SER A 135 1.98 34.62 32.00
N ALA A 136 2.09 33.50 32.69
CA ALA A 136 1.17 33.12 33.75
C ALA A 136 1.36 34.18 34.82
N SER A 137 0.48 35.17 34.78
CA SER A 137 0.32 36.19 35.79
C SER A 137 0.18 35.51 37.14
N VAL A 138 1.20 35.68 37.98
CA VAL A 138 1.09 35.52 39.42
C VAL A 138 0.04 36.53 39.88
N GLY A 139 -1.06 36.05 40.47
CA GLY A 139 -2.18 36.91 40.85
C GLY A 139 -3.03 36.30 41.97
N HIS A 140 -2.58 36.58 43.20
CA HIS A 140 -3.26 36.62 44.52
C HIS A 140 -3.93 35.35 45.05
#